data_AF-A0A1C3RC05-F1
#
_entry.id   AF-A0A1C3RC05-F1
#
_cell.length_a   1.000
_cell.length_b   1.000
_cell.length_c   1.000
_cell.angle_alpha   90.00
_cell.angle_beta   90.00
_cell.angle_gamma   90.00
#
_symmetry.space_group_name_H-M   'P 1'
#
loop_
_entity.id
_entity.type
_entity.pdbx_description
1 polymer ?
#
loop_
_entity_poly.entity_id
_entity_poly.type
_entity_poly.pdbx_seq_one_letter_code
_entity_poly.pdbx_strand_id
1 'polypeptide(L)' 'MKNWVIQYVYATEKAEQGVSILEVEAETIEEAKKIAVQKAAAEEYIFNVYPQSDEQFLGSVKHQANMLVGKGEYIDSEEA' A
#
# COMPACT_ATOMS: atom_id res chain seq x y z
N MET A 1 -7.78 -6.64 20.85
CA MET A 1 -7.58 -5.65 19.77
C MET A 1 -6.48 -6.13 18.84
N LYS A 2 -6.63 -5.92 17.54
CA LYS A 2 -5.65 -6.31 16.50
C LYS A 2 -5.36 -5.10 15.62
N ASN A 3 -4.14 -5.01 15.12
CA ASN A 3 -3.79 -4.03 14.08
C ASN A 3 -4.22 -4.57 12.72
N TRP A 4 -4.74 -3.68 11.88
CA TRP A 4 -5.17 -3.96 10.52
C TRP A 4 -4.48 -3.00 9.58
N VAL A 5 -4.01 -3.53 8.45
CA VAL A 5 -3.44 -2.74 7.37
C VAL A 5 -4.49 -2.56 6.29
N ILE A 6 -4.75 -1.31 5.94
CA ILE A 6 -5.71 -0.89 4.91
C ILE A 6 -4.92 -0.23 3.79
N GLN A 7 -5.09 -0.70 2.55
CA GLN A 7 -4.54 -0.06 1.35
C GLN A 7 -5.68 0.49 0.52
N TYR A 8 -5.64 1.78 0.20
CA TYR A 8 -6.74 2.47 -0.46
C TYR A 8 -6.28 3.65 -1.30
N VAL A 9 -7.11 4.09 -2.26
CA VAL A 9 -6.93 5.36 -2.95
C VAL A 9 -7.63 6.47 -2.18
N TYR A 10 -6.90 7.54 -1.88
CA TYR A 10 -7.46 8.77 -1.35
C TYR A 10 -7.65 9.79 -2.46
N ALA A 11 -8.62 10.69 -2.28
CA ALA A 11 -8.79 11.87 -3.09
C ALA A 11 -8.92 13.08 -2.15
N THR A 12 -8.27 14.20 -2.49
CA THR A 12 -8.39 15.45 -1.75
C THR A 12 -9.30 16.44 -2.49
N GLU A 13 -9.77 17.47 -1.79
CA GLU A 13 -10.56 18.56 -2.38
C GLU A 13 -9.79 19.33 -3.48
N LYS A 14 -8.46 19.17 -3.55
CA LYS A 14 -7.60 19.77 -4.59
C LYS A 14 -7.44 18.88 -5.83
N ALA A 15 -8.27 17.84 -5.97
CA ALA A 15 -8.17 16.83 -7.02
C ALA A 15 -6.84 16.05 -7.02
N GLU A 16 -6.17 15.97 -5.87
CA GLU A 16 -5.01 15.11 -5.71
C GLU A 16 -5.49 13.70 -5.36
N GLN A 17 -5.00 12.71 -6.10
CA GLN A 17 -5.30 11.30 -5.86
C GLN A 17 -4.02 10.51 -5.68
N GLY A 18 -4.03 9.55 -4.77
CA GLY A 18 -2.87 8.73 -4.47
C GLY A 18 -3.23 7.46 -3.72
N VAL A 19 -2.28 6.56 -3.60
CA VAL A 19 -2.42 5.33 -2.82
C VAL A 19 -1.85 5.57 -1.43
N SER A 20 -2.59 5.20 -0.39
CA SER A 20 -2.15 5.27 0.99
C SER A 20 -2.30 3.93 1.70
N ILE A 21 -1.45 3.73 2.70
CA ILE A 21 -1.51 2.60 3.62
C ILE A 21 -1.82 3.17 5.01
N LEU A 22 -2.86 2.63 5.64
CA LEU A 22 -3.30 3.03 6.97
C LEU A 22 -3.32 1.82 7.90
N GLU A 23 -2.67 1.95 9.05
CA GLU A 23 -2.73 0.98 10.14
C GLU A 23 -3.78 1.43 11.15
N VAL A 24 -4.75 0.56 11.47
CA VAL A 24 -5.82 0.83 12.44
C VAL A 24 -5.98 -0.29 13.44
N GLU A 25 -6.29 0.08 14.68
CA GLU A 25 -6.72 -0.86 15.71
C GLU A 25 -8.21 -1.15 15.56
N ALA A 26 -8.56 -2.42 15.35
CA ALA A 26 -9.95 -2.87 15.30
C ALA A 26 -10.07 -4.30 15.85
N GLU A 27 -11.23 -4.61 16.44
CA GLU A 27 -11.46 -5.95 16.99
C GLU A 27 -11.79 -6.97 15.89
N THR A 28 -12.50 -6.52 14.85
CA THR A 28 -12.98 -7.35 13.75
C THR A 28 -12.62 -6.78 12.38
N ILE A 29 -12.66 -7.63 11.36
CA ILE A 29 -12.47 -7.21 9.95
C ILE A 29 -13.55 -6.23 9.50
N GLU A 30 -14.78 -6.37 9.99
CA GLU A 30 -15.90 -5.50 9.62
C GLU A 30 -15.69 -4.08 10.12
N GLU A 31 -15.13 -3.92 11.32
CA GLU A 31 -14.75 -2.60 11.85
C GLU A 31 -13.59 -1.99 11.04
N ALA A 32 -12.56 -2.76 10.72
CA ALA A 32 -11.47 -2.30 9.86
C ALA A 32 -11.97 -1.85 8.47
N LYS A 33 -12.92 -2.60 7.88
CA LYS A 33 -13.56 -2.22 6.61
C LYS A 33 -14.38 -0.94 6.71
N LYS A 34 -15.12 -0.73 7.80
CA LYS A 34 -15.84 0.53 8.03
C LYS A 34 -14.90 1.73 8.04
N ILE A 35 -13.74 1.58 8.69
CA ILE A 35 -12.70 2.62 8.70
C ILE A 35 -12.14 2.84 7.28
N ALA A 36 -11.90 1.76 6.53
CA ALA A 36 -11.44 1.85 5.15
C ALA A 36 -12.40 2.65 4.26
N VAL A 37 -13.70 2.39 4.36
CA VAL A 37 -14.75 3.11 3.60
C VAL A 37 -14.82 4.60 3.96
N GLN A 38 -14.55 4.96 5.22
CA GLN A 38 -14.52 6.36 5.64
C GLN A 38 -13.29 7.13 5.13
N LYS A 39 -12.21 6.43 4.77
CA LYS A 39 -10.94 7.03 4.36
C LYS A 39 -10.74 7.01 2.85
N ALA A 40 -11.26 6.00 2.18
CA ALA A 40 -11.18 5.86 0.74
C ALA A 40 -12.06 6.88 0.02
N ALA A 41 -11.66 7.25 -1.19
CA ALA A 41 -12.47 8.11 -2.05
C ALA A 41 -13.82 7.45 -2.41
N ALA A 42 -13.86 6.13 -2.50
CA ALA A 42 -15.04 5.29 -2.62
C ALA A 42 -14.73 3.85 -2.17
N GLU A 43 -15.75 3.03 -1.89
CA GLU A 43 -15.57 1.64 -1.44
C GLU A 43 -14.81 0.77 -2.44
N GLU A 44 -15.03 0.98 -3.74
CA GLU A 44 -14.31 0.29 -4.83
C GLU A 44 -12.81 0.61 -4.89
N TYR A 45 -12.38 1.69 -4.23
CA TYR A 45 -10.99 2.12 -4.16
C TYR A 45 -10.23 1.58 -2.94
N ILE A 46 -10.82 0.65 -2.21
CA ILE A 46 -10.15 -0.11 -1.15
C ILE A 46 -9.56 -1.36 -1.80
N PHE A 47 -8.24 -1.45 -1.82
CA PHE A 47 -7.55 -2.60 -2.42
C PHE A 47 -7.50 -3.78 -1.46
N ASN A 48 -7.03 -3.54 -0.24
CA ASN A 48 -6.76 -4.62 0.72
C ASN A 48 -7.09 -4.18 2.15
N VAL A 49 -7.68 -5.09 2.93
CA VAL A 49 -7.86 -4.97 4.38
C VAL A 49 -7.48 -6.31 5.01
N TYR A 50 -6.39 -6.34 5.77
CA TYR A 50 -5.88 -7.58 6.37
C TYR A 50 -5.31 -7.33 7.76
N PRO A 51 -5.32 -8.33 8.66
CA PRO A 51 -4.69 -8.19 9.96
C PRO A 51 -3.18 -8.05 9.78
N GLN A 52 -2.59 -7.08 10.47
CA GLN A 52 -1.15 -6.96 10.57
C GLN A 52 -0.62 -8.22 11.27
N SER A 53 0.16 -9.00 10.54
CA SER A 53 0.88 -10.14 11.12
C SER A 53 2.29 -9.71 11.45
N ASP A 54 2.74 -9.98 12.67
CA ASP A 54 4.14 -9.84 13.09
C ASP A 54 5.07 -10.86 12.41
N GLU A 55 4.51 -11.86 11.72
CA GLU A 55 5.24 -12.81 10.86
C GLU A 55 5.72 -12.13 9.57
N GLN A 56 6.65 -11.20 9.72
CA GLN A 56 7.64 -10.90 8.70
C GLN A 56 8.53 -12.14 8.54
N PHE A 57 8.16 -13.07 7.66
CA PHE A 57 9.15 -13.98 7.10
C PHE A 57 10.17 -13.14 6.34
N LEU A 58 11.26 -12.77 7.01
CA LEU A 58 12.49 -12.19 6.46
C LEU A 58 13.15 -13.21 5.51
N GLY A 59 12.52 -13.49 4.38
CA GLY A 59 12.98 -14.50 3.45
C GLY A 59 12.17 -14.44 2.17
N SER A 60 12.45 -13.44 1.31
CA SER A 60 12.43 -13.53 -0.17
C SER A 60 12.35 -12.17 -0.88
N VAL A 61 11.91 -11.08 -0.23
CA VAL A 61 11.70 -9.79 -0.94
C VAL A 61 13.02 -9.12 -1.33
N LYS A 62 14.14 -9.42 -0.64
CA LYS A 62 15.46 -8.87 -1.01
C LYS A 62 16.03 -9.44 -2.32
N HIS A 63 15.50 -10.55 -2.85
CA HIS A 63 16.04 -11.15 -4.08
C HIS A 63 15.39 -10.60 -5.36
N GLN A 64 14.17 -10.04 -5.31
CA GLN A 64 13.51 -9.50 -6.51
C GLN A 64 13.84 -8.04 -6.82
N ALA A 65 14.12 -7.21 -5.81
CA ALA A 65 14.53 -5.82 -6.06
C ALA A 65 15.85 -5.74 -6.84
N ASN A 66 16.82 -6.61 -6.52
CA ASN A 66 18.10 -6.68 -7.25
C ASN A 66 17.97 -7.25 -8.67
N MET A 67 16.90 -8.02 -8.99
CA MET A 67 16.67 -8.50 -10.35
C MET A 67 15.99 -7.47 -11.25
N LEU A 68 15.28 -6.48 -10.69
CA LEU A 68 14.62 -5.41 -11.45
C LEU A 68 15.51 -4.18 -11.65
N VAL A 69 16.47 -3.92 -10.75
CA VAL A 69 17.42 -2.80 -10.89
C VAL A 69 18.44 -3.05 -12.02
N GLY A 70 18.68 -4.30 -12.43
CA GLY A 70 19.58 -4.64 -13.55
C GLY A 70 19.01 -4.40 -14.96
N LYS A 71 17.79 -3.85 -15.08
CA LYS A 71 17.14 -3.57 -16.38
C LYS A 71 16.67 -2.12 -16.56
N GLY A 72 17.07 -1.22 -15.66
CA GLY A 72 17.01 0.21 -15.92
C GLY A 72 18.24 0.59 -16.72
N GLU A 73 18.17 0.47 -18.05
CA GLU A 73 19.19 1.03 -18.93
C GLU A 73 19.37 2.52 -18.59
N TYR A 74 20.56 2.86 -18.11
CA TYR A 74 21.07 4.21 -18.14
C TYR A 74 21.13 4.60 -19.61
N ILE A 75 20.16 5.37 -20.10
CA ILE A 75 20.37 6.19 -21.30
C ILE A 75 21.17 7.38 -20.80
N ASP A 76 22.48 7.16 -20.77
CA ASP A 76 23.49 8.17 -20.51
C ASP A 76 23.29 9.31 -21.50
N SER A 77 23.17 10.51 -20.94
CA SER A 77 23.08 11.74 -21.70
C SER A 77 24.52 12.19 -21.95
N GLU A 78 25.10 11.90 -23.11
CA GLU A 78 26.29 12.63 -23.58
C GLU A 78 26.46 12.58 -25.13
N GLU A 79 26.45 13.78 -25.70
CA GLU A 79 27.11 14.33 -26.91
C GLU A 79 27.20 13.56 -28.25
N ALA A 80 26.63 14.20 -29.30
CA ALA A 80 27.34 14.57 -30.54
C ALA A 80 26.61 15.72 -31.27
#